data_AF-A0A383D261-F1
#
_entry.id   AF-A0A383D261-F1
#
_cell.length_a   1.000
_cell.length_b   1.000
_cell.length_c   1.000
_cell.angle_alpha   90.00
_cell.angle_beta   90.00
_cell.angle_gamma   90.00
#
_symmetry.space_group_name_H-M   'P 1'
#
loop_
_entity.id
_entity.type
_entity.pdbx_description
1 polymer ?
#
loop_
_entity_poly.entity_id
_entity_poly.type
_entity_poly.pdbx_seq_one_letter_code
_entity_poly.pdbx_strand_id
1 'polypeptide(L)'
;MESLVNRKLESTTVESPTKLLSNRDTWASFRDVEVIDFSLNTTIRHSLGKLSKFFLELENQRLMGTRCPNCATVWMPPRSICPEDLTITDWLEVSGCGTIEAACLSTHILDANKKTEPIALGYITLDGASTSLLQQIR
;
A
#
# COMPACT_ATOMS: atom_id res chain seq x y z
N MET A 1 10.52 -22.64 24.86
CA MET A 1 9.49 -23.67 24.61
C MET A 1 8.20 -23.34 25.37
N GLU A 2 8.28 -22.95 26.64
CA GLU A 2 7.13 -22.47 27.44
C GLU A 2 6.37 -21.28 26.81
N SER A 3 7.05 -20.37 26.12
CA SER A 3 6.42 -19.19 25.50
C SER A 3 5.49 -19.50 24.31
N LEU A 4 5.61 -20.67 23.68
CA LEU A 4 4.71 -21.09 22.59
C LEU A 4 3.45 -21.76 23.13
N VAL A 5 3.54 -22.45 24.28
CA VAL A 5 2.43 -23.18 24.91
C VAL A 5 1.38 -22.22 25.50
N ASN A 6 1.79 -21.01 25.91
CA ASN A 6 0.88 -20.01 26.48
C ASN A 6 0.07 -19.20 25.44
N ARG A 7 0.21 -19.49 24.13
CA ARG A 7 -0.46 -18.75 23.05
C ARG A 7 -1.67 -19.47 22.47
N LYS A 8 -2.03 -20.62 23.05
CA LYS A 8 -3.23 -21.38 22.72
C LYS A 8 -4.48 -20.55 22.98
N LEU A 9 -5.29 -20.35 21.94
CA LEU A 9 -6.61 -19.76 22.06
C LEU A 9 -7.66 -20.85 22.27
N GLU A 10 -7.67 -21.84 21.37
CA GLU A 10 -8.64 -22.92 21.38
C GLU A 10 -8.08 -24.22 20.79
N SER A 11 -8.75 -25.32 21.08
CA SER A 11 -8.57 -26.59 20.40
C SER A 11 -9.88 -26.99 19.74
N THR A 12 -9.80 -27.39 18.47
CA THR A 12 -10.96 -27.81 17.69
C THR A 12 -10.65 -29.08 16.92
N THR A 13 -11.65 -29.93 16.70
CA THR A 13 -11.53 -31.12 15.87
C THR A 13 -12.09 -30.80 14.49
N VAL A 14 -11.24 -30.75 13.47
CA VAL A 14 -11.65 -30.41 12.10
C VAL A 14 -12.16 -31.63 11.34
N GLU A 15 -12.98 -31.39 10.32
CA GLU A 15 -13.50 -32.47 9.48
C GLU A 15 -12.40 -33.09 8.59
N SER A 16 -12.60 -34.35 8.19
CA SER A 16 -11.68 -35.00 7.26
C SER A 16 -11.72 -34.31 5.88
N PRO A 17 -10.57 -33.86 5.34
CA PRO A 17 -10.51 -33.20 4.04
C PRO A 17 -11.01 -34.08 2.89
N THR A 18 -10.98 -35.41 3.09
CA THR A 18 -11.32 -36.42 2.08
C THR A 18 -12.64 -37.12 2.36
N LYS A 19 -13.53 -36.54 3.18
CA LYS A 19 -14.87 -37.10 3.52
C LYS A 19 -15.67 -37.63 2.32
N LEU A 20 -15.44 -37.07 1.12
CA LEU A 20 -16.14 -37.42 -0.12
C LEU A 20 -15.47 -38.53 -0.96
N LEU A 21 -14.21 -38.90 -0.68
CA LEU A 21 -13.40 -39.74 -1.56
C LEU A 21 -13.21 -41.18 -1.07
N SER A 22 -13.45 -41.46 0.22
CA SER A 22 -13.35 -42.82 0.75
C SER A 22 -14.15 -43.00 2.03
N ASN A 23 -14.69 -44.20 2.24
CA ASN A 23 -15.44 -44.56 3.46
C ASN A 23 -14.56 -44.69 4.72
N ARG A 24 -13.23 -44.55 4.59
CA ARG A 24 -12.28 -44.66 5.70
C ARG A 24 -11.62 -43.31 5.95
N ASP A 25 -11.80 -42.76 7.14
CA ASP A 25 -11.12 -41.54 7.55
C ASP A 25 -9.65 -41.83 7.89
N THR A 26 -8.76 -41.70 6.91
CA THR A 26 -7.30 -41.86 7.10
C THR A 26 -6.68 -40.75 7.94
N TRP A 27 -7.41 -39.65 8.15
CA TRP A 27 -6.93 -38.47 8.89
C TRP A 27 -7.36 -38.45 10.34
N ALA A 28 -8.09 -39.47 10.83
CA ALA A 28 -8.69 -39.47 12.16
C ALA A 28 -7.72 -39.07 13.30
N SER A 29 -6.44 -39.50 13.22
CA SER A 29 -5.41 -39.19 14.21
C SER A 29 -4.84 -37.77 14.14
N PHE A 30 -5.19 -36.97 13.13
CA PHE A 30 -4.64 -35.63 12.87
C PHE A 30 -5.72 -34.53 12.86
N ARG A 31 -6.93 -34.82 13.36
CA ARG A 31 -8.06 -33.88 13.33
C ARG A 31 -8.05 -32.88 14.47
N ASP A 32 -7.33 -33.16 15.55
CA ASP A 32 -7.24 -32.24 16.68
C ASP A 32 -6.25 -31.14 16.34
N VAL A 33 -6.78 -29.94 16.14
CA VAL A 33 -6.04 -28.75 15.74
C VAL A 33 -6.04 -27.77 16.88
N GLU A 34 -4.86 -27.24 17.18
CA GLU A 34 -4.68 -26.13 18.11
C GLU A 34 -4.61 -24.81 17.33
N VAL A 35 -5.38 -23.83 17.78
CA VAL A 35 -5.35 -22.47 17.22
C VAL A 35 -4.54 -21.59 18.17
N ILE A 36 -3.54 -20.90 17.63
CA ILE A 36 -2.66 -20.01 18.37
C ILE A 36 -2.64 -18.62 17.74
N ASP A 37 -2.43 -17.59 18.54
CA ASP A 37 -2.07 -16.27 18.02
C ASP A 37 -0.57 -16.22 17.73
N PHE A 38 -0.18 -15.76 16.54
CA PHE A 38 1.21 -15.45 16.21
C PHE A 38 1.37 -13.96 15.89
N SER A 39 2.08 -13.24 16.76
CA SER A 39 2.41 -11.83 16.54
C SER A 39 3.62 -11.72 15.65
N LEU A 40 3.43 -11.19 14.44
CA LEU A 40 4.52 -10.89 13.51
C LEU A 40 5.03 -9.47 13.79
N ASN A 41 6.22 -9.35 14.37
CA ASN A 41 6.93 -8.07 14.51
C ASN A 41 8.04 -8.03 13.47
N THR A 42 7.88 -7.22 12.42
CA THR A 42 8.86 -7.10 11.33
C THR A 42 9.37 -5.67 11.22
N THR A 43 10.69 -5.49 11.34
CA THR A 43 11.36 -4.23 11.02
C THR A 43 11.74 -4.24 9.54
N ILE A 44 11.13 -3.34 8.75
CA ILE A 44 11.46 -3.17 7.34
C ILE A 44 12.48 -2.04 7.20
N ARG A 45 13.64 -2.35 6.61
CA ARG A 45 14.60 -1.34 6.13
C ARG A 45 14.42 -1.19 4.62
N HIS A 46 13.92 -0.05 4.20
CA HIS A 46 13.63 0.23 2.79
C HIS A 46 14.25 1.57 2.37
N SER A 47 14.86 1.62 1.19
CA SER A 47 15.35 2.86 0.58
C SER A 47 14.32 3.43 -0.37
N LEU A 48 14.14 4.75 -0.40
CA LEU A 48 13.29 5.44 -1.37
C LEU A 48 14.02 5.71 -2.71
N GLY A 49 15.23 5.18 -2.84
CA GLY A 49 15.99 5.14 -4.09
C GLY A 49 16.24 6.52 -4.70
N LYS A 50 16.27 6.57 -6.03
CA LYS A 50 16.52 7.82 -6.79
C LYS A 50 15.41 8.87 -6.62
N LEU A 51 14.27 8.50 -6.03
CA LEU A 51 13.16 9.43 -5.74
C LEU A 51 13.19 9.98 -4.32
N SER A 52 14.23 9.66 -3.51
CA SER A 52 14.34 10.12 -2.12
C SER A 52 14.18 11.63 -1.96
N LYS A 53 14.59 12.46 -2.94
CA LYS A 53 14.42 13.91 -2.90
C LYS A 53 12.96 14.34 -2.75
N PHE A 54 12.00 13.63 -3.35
CA PHE A 54 10.58 13.91 -3.16
C PHE A 54 10.20 13.88 -1.69
N PHE A 55 10.57 12.81 -0.99
CA PHE A 55 10.24 12.62 0.42
C PHE A 55 11.01 13.56 1.36
N LEU A 56 12.30 13.80 1.06
CA LEU A 56 13.10 14.77 1.83
C LEU A 56 12.54 16.18 1.72
N GLU A 57 12.00 16.58 0.57
CA GLU A 57 11.43 17.91 0.37
C GLU A 57 9.99 18.01 0.92
N LEU A 58 9.25 16.90 1.03
CA LEU A 58 7.99 16.87 1.78
C LEU A 58 8.19 17.26 3.26
N GLU A 59 9.32 16.87 3.87
CA GLU A 59 9.69 17.31 5.23
C GLU A 59 9.88 18.84 5.32
N ASN A 60 10.23 19.47 4.19
CA ASN A 60 10.35 20.93 4.05
C ASN A 60 9.06 21.59 3.51
N GLN A 61 7.94 20.87 3.46
CA GLN A 61 6.65 21.34 2.94
C GLN A 61 6.69 21.74 1.45
N ARG A 62 7.57 21.12 0.66
CA ARG A 62 7.72 21.39 -0.78
C ARG A 62 7.30 20.19 -1.59
N LEU A 63 6.45 20.42 -2.60
CA LEU A 63 6.01 19.38 -3.52
C LEU A 63 6.92 19.36 -4.75
N MET A 64 7.65 18.27 -4.92
CA MET A 64 8.62 18.14 -6.00
C MET A 64 8.11 17.19 -7.09
N GLY A 65 7.98 17.71 -8.30
CA GLY A 65 7.77 16.93 -9.52
C GLY A 65 9.09 16.75 -10.29
N THR A 66 8.99 16.11 -11.45
CA THR A 66 10.13 15.96 -12.38
C THR A 66 9.72 16.28 -13.80
N ARG A 67 10.47 17.13 -14.49
CA ARG A 67 10.22 17.54 -15.87
C ARG A 67 11.16 16.81 -16.81
N CYS A 68 10.63 16.25 -17.89
CA CYS A 68 11.46 15.76 -18.98
C CYS A 68 12.03 16.94 -19.76
N PRO A 69 13.36 17.05 -19.96
CA PRO A 69 13.94 18.13 -20.74
C PRO A 69 13.62 18.02 -22.25
N ASN A 70 13.27 16.83 -22.74
CA ASN A 70 12.98 16.58 -24.15
C ASN A 70 11.50 16.82 -24.50
N CYS A 71 10.56 16.10 -23.87
CA CYS A 71 9.12 16.25 -24.17
C CYS A 71 8.40 17.29 -23.30
N ALA A 72 9.10 17.98 -22.39
CA ALA A 72 8.58 18.99 -21.46
C ALA A 72 7.52 18.53 -20.45
N THR A 73 7.11 17.25 -20.48
CA THR A 73 6.10 16.69 -19.54
C THR A 73 6.60 16.78 -18.10
N VAL A 74 5.74 17.28 -17.20
CA VAL A 74 5.99 17.37 -15.76
C VAL A 74 5.27 16.23 -15.05
N TRP A 75 6.03 15.26 -14.56
CA TRP A 75 5.51 14.07 -13.89
C TRP A 75 5.24 14.33 -12.40
N MET A 76 4.02 13.98 -11.99
CA MET A 76 3.58 13.91 -10.60
C MET A 76 2.69 12.66 -10.41
N PRO A 77 3.06 11.69 -9.55
CA PRO A 77 4.31 11.59 -8.78
C PRO A 77 5.58 11.66 -9.65
N PRO A 78 6.72 12.12 -9.09
CA PRO A 78 7.95 12.27 -9.84
C PRO A 78 8.49 10.92 -10.34
N ARG A 79 9.12 10.93 -11.52
CA ARG A 79 9.79 9.78 -12.13
C ARG A 79 11.21 10.19 -12.46
N SER A 80 12.20 9.32 -12.21
CA SER A 80 13.60 9.63 -12.53
C SER A 80 13.94 9.52 -14.03
N ILE A 81 13.12 8.78 -14.77
CA ILE A 81 13.25 8.53 -16.21
C ILE A 81 11.88 8.77 -16.84
N CYS A 82 11.85 9.51 -17.94
CA CYS A 82 10.65 9.77 -18.70
C CYS A 82 10.13 8.46 -19.34
N PRO A 83 8.85 8.08 -19.14
CA PRO A 83 8.28 6.88 -19.74
C PRO A 83 8.10 6.99 -21.26
N GLU A 84 8.04 8.22 -21.81
CA GLU A 84 7.82 8.46 -23.23
C GLU A 84 9.08 8.32 -24.07
N ASP A 85 10.24 8.76 -23.55
CA ASP A 85 11.48 8.87 -24.32
C ASP A 85 12.75 8.39 -23.59
N LEU A 86 12.61 7.85 -22.38
CA LEU A 86 13.69 7.32 -21.54
C LEU A 86 14.75 8.36 -21.10
N THR A 87 14.48 9.65 -21.28
CA THR A 87 15.38 10.72 -20.83
C THR A 87 15.37 10.85 -19.31
N ILE A 88 16.53 11.13 -18.70
CA ILE A 88 16.60 11.49 -17.29
C ILE A 88 15.92 12.84 -17.10
N THR A 89 15.00 12.89 -16.13
CA THR A 89 14.20 14.09 -15.85
C THR A 89 14.87 14.99 -14.82
N ASP A 90 14.57 16.29 -14.87
CA ASP A 90 15.05 17.28 -13.92
C ASP A 90 14.02 17.57 -12.82
N TRP A 91 14.49 17.82 -11.60
CA TRP A 91 13.63 18.19 -10.48
C TRP A 91 13.11 19.62 -10.61
N LEU A 92 11.85 19.82 -10.28
CA LEU A 92 11.24 21.14 -10.10
C LEU A 92 10.20 21.09 -8.99
N GLU A 93 9.91 22.25 -8.41
CA GLU A 93 8.81 22.41 -7.47
C GLU A 93 7.50 22.64 -8.23
N VAL A 94 6.41 22.02 -7.77
CA VAL A 94 5.05 22.19 -8.29
C VAL A 94 4.17 22.84 -7.24
N SER A 95 3.06 23.44 -7.67
CA SER A 95 2.09 24.06 -6.76
C SER A 95 1.45 23.02 -5.82
N GLY A 96 1.08 23.44 -4.61
CA GLY A 96 0.19 22.68 -3.74
C GLY A 96 -1.29 22.82 -4.09
N CYS A 97 -1.62 23.70 -5.03
CA CYS A 97 -2.96 23.86 -5.59
C CYS A 97 -3.10 23.03 -6.87
N GLY A 98 -4.33 22.64 -7.19
CA GLY A 98 -4.63 21.88 -8.39
C GLY A 98 -6.12 21.68 -8.60
N THR A 99 -6.44 20.97 -9.68
CA THR A 99 -7.81 20.62 -10.06
C THR A 99 -8.07 19.14 -9.80
N ILE A 100 -9.23 18.83 -9.23
CA ILE A 100 -9.70 17.44 -9.06
C ILE A 100 -10.23 16.96 -10.43
N GLU A 101 -9.57 15.97 -11.01
CA GLU A 101 -9.97 15.35 -12.30
C GLU A 101 -11.02 14.27 -12.10
N ALA A 102 -10.91 13.51 -11.01
CA ALA A 102 -11.81 12.44 -10.64
C ALA A 102 -11.81 12.27 -9.13
N ALA A 103 -12.95 11.92 -8.54
CA ALA A 103 -13.07 11.66 -7.12
C ALA A 103 -13.98 10.46 -6.84
N CYS A 104 -13.73 9.78 -5.73
CA CYS A 104 -14.60 8.74 -5.20
C CYS A 104 -14.70 8.84 -3.67
N LEU A 105 -15.80 8.31 -3.14
CA LEU A 105 -15.99 8.12 -1.71
C LEU A 105 -15.83 6.63 -1.39
N SER A 106 -14.76 6.26 -0.70
CA SER A 106 -14.54 4.88 -0.26
C SER A 106 -15.20 4.65 1.09
N THR A 107 -16.28 3.87 1.11
CA THR A 107 -16.98 3.42 2.33
C THR A 107 -16.38 2.14 2.92
N HIS A 108 -15.47 1.49 2.20
CA HIS A 108 -14.77 0.28 2.64
C HIS A 108 -13.31 0.61 2.90
N ILE A 109 -12.90 0.52 4.17
CA ILE A 109 -11.56 0.91 4.59
C ILE A 109 -10.87 -0.31 5.18
N LEU A 110 -9.75 -0.69 4.55
CA LEU A 110 -8.81 -1.63 5.14
C LEU A 110 -7.94 -0.88 6.14
N ASP A 111 -8.52 -0.49 7.27
CA ASP A 111 -7.78 0.13 8.37
C ASP A 111 -7.62 -0.86 9.53
N ALA A 112 -6.38 -1.16 9.88
CA ALA A 112 -6.04 -1.92 11.08
C ALA A 112 -6.57 -1.23 12.36
N ASN A 113 -6.80 0.08 12.31
CA ASN A 113 -7.32 0.89 13.41
C ASN A 113 -8.86 1.03 13.40
N LYS A 114 -9.58 0.29 12.55
CA LYS A 114 -11.05 0.26 12.50
C LYS A 114 -11.72 1.62 12.29
N LYS A 115 -11.14 2.53 11.50
CA LYS A 115 -11.88 3.72 11.07
C LYS A 115 -13.09 3.30 10.24
N THR A 116 -14.25 3.85 10.58
CA THR A 116 -15.54 3.57 9.93
C THR A 116 -16.03 4.73 9.06
N GLU A 117 -15.42 5.92 9.16
CA GLU A 117 -15.81 7.08 8.38
C GLU A 117 -15.32 6.99 6.94
N PRO A 118 -16.20 7.17 5.94
CA PRO A 118 -15.81 7.11 4.53
C PRO A 118 -14.67 8.08 4.18
N ILE A 119 -13.75 7.64 3.32
CA ILE A 119 -12.61 8.45 2.86
C ILE A 119 -12.88 8.97 1.46
N ALA A 120 -12.84 10.29 1.29
CA ALA A 120 -12.83 10.91 -0.03
C ALA A 120 -11.43 10.81 -0.65
N LEU A 121 -11.33 10.23 -1.83
CA LEU A 121 -10.10 10.13 -2.62
C LEU A 121 -10.28 10.91 -3.91
N GLY A 122 -9.23 11.60 -4.35
CA GLY A 122 -9.23 12.31 -5.62
C GLY A 122 -7.94 12.16 -6.39
N TYR A 123 -8.07 12.07 -7.71
CA TYR A 123 -6.97 12.35 -8.63
C TYR A 123 -6.91 13.85 -8.86
N ILE A 124 -5.79 14.45 -8.45
CA ILE A 124 -5.57 15.90 -8.48
C ILE A 124 -4.44 16.19 -9.45
N THR A 125 -4.71 16.98 -10.49
CA THR A 125 -3.67 17.57 -11.35
C THR A 125 -3.21 18.87 -10.70
N LEU A 126 -2.00 18.89 -10.16
CA LEU A 126 -1.42 20.08 -9.53
C LEU A 126 -1.07 21.13 -10.59
N ASP A 127 -1.17 22.42 -10.24
CA ASP A 127 -0.79 23.49 -11.15
C ASP A 127 0.70 23.37 -11.50
N GLY A 128 0.98 23.27 -12.79
CA GLY A 128 2.32 23.03 -13.32
C GLY A 128 2.71 21.56 -13.52
N ALA A 129 1.86 20.60 -13.10
CA ALA A 129 2.02 19.19 -13.41
C ALA A 129 1.25 18.78 -14.68
N SER A 130 1.74 17.74 -15.37
CA SER A 130 1.09 17.15 -16.54
C SER A 130 0.31 15.87 -16.21
N THR A 131 0.49 15.31 -15.00
CA THR A 131 -0.19 14.09 -14.55
C THR A 131 -0.79 14.27 -13.17
N SER A 132 -1.81 13.45 -12.86
CA SER A 132 -2.55 13.54 -11.60
C SER A 132 -1.97 12.67 -10.50
N LEU A 133 -2.00 13.20 -9.28
CA LEU A 133 -1.67 12.50 -8.03
C LEU A 133 -2.95 12.01 -7.36
N LEU A 134 -2.98 10.75 -6.93
CA LEU A 134 -4.05 10.24 -6.05
C LEU A 134 -3.77 10.68 -4.60
N GLN A 135 -4.73 11.36 -3.98
CA GLN A 135 -4.61 11.82 -2.59
C GLN A 135 -5.95 11.72 -1.86
N GLN A 136 -5.89 11.55 -0.53
CA GLN A 136 -7.04 11.76 0.33
C GLN A 136 -7.40 13.25 0.35
N ILE A 137 -8.66 13.57 0.03
CA ILE A 137 -9.23 14.91 0.17
C ILE A 137 -9.80 15.03 1.60
N ARG A 138 -9.56 16.15 2.26
CA ARG A 138 -10.09 16.44 3.61
C ARG A 138 -10.80 17.77 3.63
#